data_AF-S7TAI3-F1
#
_entry.id   AF-S7TAI3-F1
#
_cell.length_a   1.000
_cell.length_b   1.000
_cell.length_c   1.000
_cell.angle_alpha   90.00
_cell.angle_beta   90.00
_cell.angle_gamma   90.00
#
_symmetry.space_group_name_H-M   'P 1'
#
loop_
_entity.id
_entity.type
_entity.pdbx_description
1 polymer ?
#
loop_
_entity_poly.entity_id
_entity_poly.type
_entity_poly.pdbx_seq_one_letter_code
_entity_poly.pdbx_strand_id
1 'polypeptide(L)'
;MKEARFPHPSPVLGRPRLLPVFLPHAGCPDGGVCVFCDQRAQTGRHGLESLDARYTALERDLASLAEQGAGPLEIGFYGGSFTALPGEWPERFLTLAGRFRERGLIADVRCSTRPDACDPARLASLRAMGLSLVELGIQSFADEALDACRRGYDSATAEVGCRAVTGAGLALGVQLMPGLPGGDLASFLADVDRTATLGAAVARLHPCLVLANTPLAQRFAAGTYRPWSLDKALVACGMAVQRLWQAGTAVIRLGLSPEPSLLAAVKAGPWHPAFGQRVKSRALLMHVTARHLELGGGPGELLVPRRHLSEIYGWKSETRQRHERLGLCIRVHDESFFLLRVR
;
A
#
# COMPACT_ATOMS: atom_id res chain seq x y z
N MET A 1 3.07 -35.51 -19.33
CA MET A 1 3.19 -34.05 -19.40
C MET A 1 1.90 -33.40 -18.94
N LYS A 2 1.91 -32.83 -17.73
CA LYS A 2 0.80 -32.04 -17.20
C LYS A 2 1.09 -30.56 -17.42
N GLU A 3 0.06 -29.77 -17.67
CA GLU A 3 0.21 -28.34 -17.89
C GLU A 3 -0.82 -27.50 -17.14
N ALA A 4 -0.42 -26.28 -16.77
CA ALA A 4 -1.29 -25.30 -16.16
C ALA A 4 -1.07 -23.93 -16.81
N ARG A 5 -2.17 -23.32 -17.25
CA ARG A 5 -2.22 -21.93 -17.73
C ARG A 5 -2.82 -21.06 -16.63
N PHE A 6 -2.15 -19.97 -16.27
CA PHE A 6 -2.64 -19.04 -15.26
C PHE A 6 -2.23 -17.58 -15.54
N PRO A 7 -3.05 -16.59 -15.16
CA PRO A 7 -2.68 -15.18 -15.26
C PRO A 7 -1.67 -14.80 -14.18
N HIS A 8 -1.15 -13.57 -14.25
CA HIS A 8 -0.42 -13.01 -13.10
C HIS A 8 -1.34 -12.96 -11.87
N PRO A 9 -0.90 -13.42 -10.67
CA PRO A 9 -1.78 -13.53 -9.49
C PRO A 9 -2.23 -12.19 -8.91
N SER A 10 -1.49 -11.09 -9.15
CA SER A 10 -1.95 -9.75 -8.75
C SER A 10 -3.25 -9.38 -9.46
N PRO A 11 -4.30 -8.97 -8.72
CA PRO A 11 -5.51 -8.41 -9.32
C PRO A 11 -5.19 -7.18 -10.18
N VAL A 12 -5.89 -7.06 -11.31
CA VAL A 12 -5.74 -5.94 -12.24
C VAL A 12 -6.64 -4.80 -11.78
N LEU A 13 -6.06 -3.64 -11.51
CA LEU A 13 -6.80 -2.42 -11.20
C LEU A 13 -6.91 -1.56 -12.47
N GLY A 14 -8.13 -1.39 -12.98
CA GLY A 14 -8.41 -0.52 -14.14
C GLY A 14 -8.44 0.97 -13.77
N ARG A 15 -7.42 1.47 -13.05
CA ARG A 15 -7.43 2.85 -12.50
C ARG A 15 -6.55 3.80 -13.33
N PRO A 16 -6.95 5.07 -13.49
CA PRO A 16 -6.16 6.07 -14.21
C PRO A 16 -4.85 6.42 -13.50
N ARG A 17 -4.04 7.28 -14.13
CA ARG A 17 -2.80 7.80 -13.53
C ARG A 17 -3.13 8.59 -12.26
N LEU A 18 -2.44 8.27 -11.17
CA LEU A 18 -2.62 8.92 -9.86
C LEU A 18 -1.89 10.27 -9.78
N LEU A 19 -2.62 11.31 -9.41
CA LEU A 19 -2.13 12.61 -8.95
C LEU A 19 -2.16 12.65 -7.40
N PRO A 20 -1.02 12.49 -6.70
CA PRO A 20 -0.99 12.55 -5.25
C PRO A 20 -1.04 13.99 -4.74
N VAL A 21 -1.86 14.23 -3.73
CA VAL A 21 -1.96 15.49 -2.98
C VAL A 21 -1.60 15.21 -1.53
N PHE A 22 -0.50 15.80 -1.06
CA PHE A 22 0.01 15.56 0.29
C PHE A 22 -0.44 16.64 1.28
N LEU A 23 -1.10 16.20 2.35
CA LEU A 23 -1.63 16.99 3.45
C LEU A 23 -0.98 16.53 4.78
N PRO A 24 0.37 16.68 4.92
CA PRO A 24 1.13 16.10 6.02
C PRO A 24 0.55 16.52 7.38
N HIS A 25 0.20 15.53 8.20
CA HIS A 25 -0.37 15.64 9.55
C HIS A 25 -1.74 16.34 9.66
N ALA A 26 -2.32 16.81 8.55
CA ALA A 26 -3.60 17.49 8.57
C ALA A 26 -4.71 16.52 9.01
N GLY A 27 -5.52 16.91 10.00
CA GLY A 27 -6.56 16.06 10.58
C GLY A 27 -6.05 14.93 11.49
N CYS A 28 -4.74 14.80 11.72
CA CYS A 28 -4.23 13.91 12.77
C CYS A 28 -4.44 14.53 14.16
N PRO A 29 -4.81 13.74 15.19
CA PRO A 29 -4.84 14.22 16.58
C PRO A 29 -3.50 14.82 16.99
N ASP A 30 -3.55 15.99 17.64
CA ASP A 30 -2.40 16.78 18.10
C ASP A 30 -1.29 16.99 17.05
N GLY A 31 -1.63 17.03 15.76
CA GLY A 31 -0.66 17.20 14.68
C GLY A 31 0.26 15.98 14.44
N GLY A 32 -0.08 14.80 14.98
CA GLY A 32 0.61 13.53 14.74
C GLY A 32 1.37 12.99 15.94
N VAL A 33 0.81 11.97 16.60
CA VAL A 33 1.36 11.37 17.84
C VAL A 33 1.98 9.98 17.67
N CYS A 34 1.90 9.39 16.47
CA CYS A 34 2.36 8.02 16.23
C CYS A 34 3.88 7.91 16.37
N VAL A 35 4.35 6.92 17.13
CA VAL A 35 5.77 6.81 17.52
C VAL A 35 6.75 6.69 16.36
N PHE A 36 6.29 6.24 15.19
CA PHE A 36 7.10 5.95 14.00
C PHE A 36 6.96 7.00 12.88
N CYS A 37 6.03 7.95 13.03
CA CYS A 37 5.50 8.71 11.90
C CYS A 37 6.19 10.06 11.74
N ASP A 38 6.83 10.27 10.58
CA ASP A 38 7.27 11.58 10.11
C ASP A 38 6.76 11.77 8.67
N GLN A 39 5.57 12.35 8.51
CA GLN A 39 4.95 12.52 7.19
C GLN A 39 5.63 13.64 6.39
N ARG A 40 6.26 14.61 7.06
CA ARG A 40 7.02 15.66 6.38
C ARG A 40 8.24 15.07 5.68
N ALA A 41 9.01 14.22 6.38
CA ALA A 41 10.12 13.49 5.78
C ALA A 41 9.66 12.53 4.67
N GLN A 42 8.51 11.87 4.84
CA GLN A 42 7.98 10.93 3.83
C GLN A 42 7.44 11.60 2.56
N THR A 43 7.05 12.88 2.64
CA THR A 43 6.42 13.61 1.53
C THR A 43 7.32 14.70 0.93
N GLY A 44 8.49 14.94 1.51
CA GLY A 44 9.39 16.02 1.09
C GLY A 44 8.84 17.43 1.37
N ARG A 45 7.75 17.54 2.12
CA ARG A 45 7.08 18.81 2.42
C ARG A 45 7.52 19.31 3.79
N HIS A 46 8.41 20.30 3.78
CA HIS A 46 8.89 20.98 4.97
C HIS A 46 8.08 22.26 5.21
N GLY A 47 7.56 22.46 6.43
CA GLY A 47 6.78 23.65 6.82
C GLY A 47 5.29 23.39 7.11
N LEU A 48 4.64 24.36 7.76
CA LEU A 48 3.19 24.39 7.99
C LEU A 48 2.54 25.10 6.81
N GLU A 49 2.24 24.37 5.73
CA GLU A 49 1.42 24.93 4.65
C GLU A 49 -0.07 24.84 5.04
N SER A 50 -0.80 25.94 4.88
CA SER A 50 -2.23 25.97 5.16
C SER A 50 -3.02 25.15 4.13
N LEU A 51 -4.22 24.72 4.53
CA LEU A 51 -5.13 24.01 3.62
C LEU A 51 -5.56 24.90 2.45
N ASP A 52 -5.70 26.22 2.64
CA ASP A 52 -5.95 27.17 1.55
C ASP A 52 -4.80 27.20 0.54
N ALA A 53 -3.54 27.25 0.99
CA ALA A 53 -2.41 27.21 0.08
C ALA A 53 -2.38 25.91 -0.72
N ARG A 54 -2.68 24.77 -0.09
CA ARG A 54 -2.80 23.47 -0.76
C ARG A 54 -3.94 23.42 -1.76
N TYR A 55 -5.08 23.99 -1.42
CA TYR A 55 -6.24 24.08 -2.31
C TYR A 55 -5.92 24.92 -3.54
N THR A 56 -5.37 26.12 -3.37
CA THR A 56 -5.01 27.01 -4.49
C THR A 56 -3.96 26.39 -5.39
N ALA A 57 -2.95 25.72 -4.81
CA ALA A 57 -1.95 25.00 -5.59
C ALA A 57 -2.57 23.87 -6.42
N LEU A 58 -3.44 23.06 -5.81
CA LEU A 58 -4.14 21.98 -6.52
C LEU A 58 -5.04 22.53 -7.64
N GLU A 59 -5.80 23.59 -7.40
CA GLU A 59 -6.65 24.22 -8.42
C GLU A 59 -5.85 24.69 -9.64
N ARG A 60 -4.72 25.36 -9.40
CA ARG A 60 -3.81 25.78 -10.46
C ARG A 60 -3.23 24.59 -11.22
N ASP A 61 -2.75 23.56 -10.51
CA ASP A 61 -2.14 22.39 -11.12
C ASP A 61 -3.17 21.62 -11.98
N LEU A 62 -4.42 21.49 -11.50
CA LEU A 62 -5.52 20.90 -12.26
C LEU A 62 -5.90 21.72 -13.50
N ALA A 63 -5.91 23.06 -13.39
CA ALA A 63 -6.15 23.93 -14.53
C ALA A 63 -5.11 23.71 -15.63
N SER A 64 -3.82 23.68 -15.26
CA SER A 64 -2.73 23.43 -16.21
C SER A 64 -2.81 22.03 -16.83
N LEU A 65 -3.10 21.00 -16.04
CA LEU A 65 -3.26 19.63 -16.55
C LEU A 65 -4.47 19.48 -17.48
N ALA A 66 -5.54 20.24 -17.25
CA ALA A 66 -6.71 20.27 -18.12
C ALA A 66 -6.36 20.86 -19.49
N GLU A 67 -5.61 21.96 -19.52
CA GLU A 67 -5.13 22.59 -20.77
C GLU A 67 -4.23 21.65 -21.58
N GLN A 68 -3.45 20.80 -20.90
CA GLN A 68 -2.59 19.81 -21.52
C GLN A 68 -3.32 18.52 -21.97
N GLY A 69 -4.63 18.40 -21.70
CA GLY A 69 -5.37 17.17 -22.01
C GLY A 69 -4.88 15.93 -21.26
N ALA A 70 -4.32 16.10 -20.06
CA ALA A 70 -3.60 15.05 -19.34
C ALA A 70 -4.49 13.95 -18.71
N GLY A 71 -5.81 14.01 -18.94
CA GLY A 71 -6.81 13.09 -18.37
C GLY A 71 -6.98 11.76 -19.13
N PRO A 72 -7.70 10.79 -18.54
CA PRO A 72 -8.28 10.82 -17.20
C PRO A 72 -7.23 10.57 -16.09
N LEU A 73 -7.43 11.21 -14.94
CA LEU A 73 -6.60 11.10 -13.74
C LEU A 73 -7.42 10.63 -12.53
N GLU A 74 -6.72 10.06 -11.55
CA GLU A 74 -7.24 9.84 -10.21
C GLU A 74 -6.55 10.79 -9.23
N ILE A 75 -7.29 11.49 -8.38
CA ILE A 75 -6.70 12.28 -7.28
C ILE A 75 -6.57 11.40 -6.03
N GLY A 76 -5.43 11.45 -5.36
CA GLY A 76 -5.24 10.78 -4.07
C GLY A 76 -4.76 11.72 -2.97
N PHE A 77 -5.58 11.94 -1.95
CA PHE A 77 -5.22 12.73 -0.77
C PHE A 77 -4.49 11.87 0.27
N TYR A 78 -3.24 12.22 0.60
CA TYR A 78 -2.37 11.43 1.47
C TYR A 78 -1.70 12.26 2.56
N GLY A 79 -1.09 11.57 3.53
CA GLY A 79 -0.24 12.21 4.52
C GLY A 79 -1.00 12.83 5.68
N GLY A 80 -2.31 12.65 5.80
CA GLY A 80 -3.11 13.14 6.93
C GLY A 80 -4.32 12.24 7.16
N SER A 81 -5.28 12.73 7.92
CA SER A 81 -6.58 12.08 8.13
C SER A 81 -7.65 12.87 7.37
N PHE A 82 -7.84 12.56 6.09
CA PHE A 82 -8.65 13.40 5.19
C PHE A 82 -10.07 13.63 5.72
N THR A 83 -10.74 12.58 6.21
CA THR A 83 -12.11 12.69 6.74
C THR A 83 -12.21 13.42 8.08
N ALA A 84 -11.08 13.67 8.75
CA ALA A 84 -10.97 14.45 9.97
C ALA A 84 -10.30 15.81 9.76
N LEU A 85 -10.19 16.28 8.50
CA LEU A 85 -9.81 17.66 8.25
C LEU A 85 -10.85 18.62 8.89
N PRO A 86 -10.41 19.80 9.38
CA PRO A 86 -11.31 20.72 10.08
C PRO A 86 -12.40 21.26 9.15
N GLY A 87 -13.58 21.57 9.71
CA GLY A 87 -14.70 22.14 8.95
C GLY A 87 -15.08 21.32 7.71
N GLU A 88 -15.25 22.02 6.60
CA GLU A 88 -15.72 21.48 5.32
C GLU A 88 -14.59 21.28 4.30
N TRP A 89 -13.34 21.13 4.78
CA TRP A 89 -12.19 20.95 3.89
C TRP A 89 -12.30 19.72 2.96
N PRO A 90 -12.74 18.54 3.43
CA PRO A 90 -12.95 17.38 2.56
C PRO A 90 -13.92 17.69 1.43
N GLU A 91 -15.03 18.34 1.75
CA GLU A 91 -16.09 18.75 0.83
C GLU A 91 -15.55 19.76 -0.19
N ARG A 92 -14.80 20.77 0.24
CA ARG A 92 -14.13 21.74 -0.66
C ARG A 92 -13.24 21.04 -1.69
N PHE A 93 -12.39 20.11 -1.25
CA PHE A 93 -11.51 19.36 -2.15
C PHE A 93 -12.28 18.48 -3.14
N LEU A 94 -13.36 17.82 -2.70
CA LEU A 94 -14.20 17.01 -3.57
C LEU A 94 -15.00 17.86 -4.56
N THR A 95 -15.51 19.01 -4.15
CA THR A 95 -16.16 19.98 -5.05
C THR A 95 -15.18 20.44 -6.14
N LEU A 96 -13.93 20.76 -5.78
CA LEU A 96 -12.91 21.11 -6.78
C LEU A 96 -12.68 19.97 -7.76
N ALA A 97 -12.50 18.73 -7.27
CA ALA A 97 -12.33 17.55 -8.12
C ALA A 97 -13.54 17.32 -9.04
N GLY A 98 -14.76 17.57 -8.55
CA GLY A 98 -16.00 17.48 -9.32
C GLY A 98 -16.03 18.41 -10.54
N ARG A 99 -15.63 19.67 -10.38
CA ARG A 99 -15.52 20.63 -11.50
C ARG A 99 -14.59 20.13 -12.61
N PHE A 100 -13.49 19.48 -12.25
CA PHE A 100 -12.55 18.91 -13.23
C PHE A 100 -12.96 17.53 -13.76
N ARG A 101 -13.85 16.82 -13.05
CA ARG A 101 -14.50 15.60 -13.55
C ARG A 101 -15.48 15.90 -14.67
N GLU A 102 -16.29 16.96 -14.54
CA GLU A 102 -17.21 17.42 -15.59
C GLU A 102 -16.48 17.77 -16.89
N ARG A 103 -15.19 18.14 -16.79
CA ARG A 103 -14.29 18.43 -17.91
C ARG A 103 -13.54 17.21 -18.45
N GLY A 104 -13.83 16.01 -17.93
CA GLY A 104 -13.18 14.75 -18.31
C GLY A 104 -11.75 14.56 -17.79
N LEU A 105 -11.20 15.49 -17.00
CA LEU A 105 -9.83 15.39 -16.47
C LEU A 105 -9.75 14.38 -15.32
N ILE A 106 -10.69 14.42 -14.38
CA ILE A 106 -10.69 13.57 -13.18
C ILE A 106 -11.72 12.46 -13.30
N ALA A 107 -11.28 11.20 -13.28
CA ALA A 107 -12.19 10.04 -13.27
C ALA A 107 -12.51 9.58 -11.84
N ASP A 108 -11.52 9.60 -10.94
CA ASP A 108 -11.64 9.02 -9.60
C ASP A 108 -11.01 9.91 -8.52
N VAL A 109 -11.50 9.75 -7.29
CA VAL A 109 -10.90 10.38 -6.11
C VAL A 109 -10.78 9.35 -5.00
N ARG A 110 -9.60 9.29 -4.38
CA ARG A 110 -9.34 8.53 -3.16
C ARG A 110 -8.76 9.40 -2.06
N CYS A 111 -8.91 8.96 -0.82
CA CYS A 111 -8.23 9.59 0.31
C CYS A 111 -7.66 8.57 1.27
N SER A 112 -6.62 8.95 2.00
CA SER A 112 -6.16 8.24 3.20
C SER A 112 -6.75 8.87 4.45
N THR A 113 -7.15 8.03 5.40
CA THR A 113 -7.59 8.49 6.71
C THR A 113 -7.32 7.48 7.83
N ARG A 114 -7.66 7.84 9.06
CA ARG A 114 -7.59 6.94 10.21
C ARG A 114 -8.91 6.17 10.38
N PRO A 115 -8.88 4.95 10.93
CA PRO A 115 -10.09 4.15 11.12
C PRO A 115 -11.12 4.76 12.08
N ASP A 116 -10.67 5.53 13.08
CA ASP A 116 -11.50 6.26 14.04
C ASP A 116 -12.11 7.57 13.48
N ALA A 117 -11.82 7.89 12.21
CA ALA A 117 -12.36 9.06 11.51
C ALA A 117 -13.37 8.67 10.41
N CYS A 118 -14.12 7.58 10.61
CA CYS A 118 -14.97 6.96 9.59
C CYS A 118 -16.45 6.97 9.97
N ASP A 119 -16.98 8.15 10.33
CA ASP A 119 -18.42 8.32 10.54
C ASP A 119 -19.22 7.90 9.28
N PRO A 120 -20.18 6.95 9.38
CA PRO A 120 -20.88 6.42 8.22
C PRO A 120 -21.67 7.48 7.42
N ALA A 121 -22.32 8.43 8.10
CA ALA A 121 -23.10 9.47 7.44
C ALA A 121 -22.18 10.42 6.65
N ARG A 122 -21.04 10.78 7.25
CA ARG A 122 -20.02 11.57 6.55
C ARG A 122 -19.46 10.83 5.35
N LEU A 123 -19.12 9.53 5.47
CA LEU A 123 -18.62 8.74 4.36
C LEU A 123 -19.63 8.64 3.21
N ALA A 124 -20.91 8.47 3.52
CA ALA A 124 -21.98 8.48 2.52
C ALA A 124 -22.09 9.83 1.79
N SER A 125 -21.98 10.94 2.52
CA SER A 125 -21.95 12.29 1.93
C SER A 125 -20.74 12.48 1.00
N LEU A 126 -19.54 12.13 1.46
CA LEU A 126 -18.31 12.24 0.65
C LEU A 126 -18.36 11.33 -0.59
N ARG A 127 -18.97 10.15 -0.49
CA ARG A 127 -19.23 9.29 -1.65
C ARG A 127 -20.12 9.97 -2.67
N ALA A 128 -21.22 10.60 -2.23
CA ALA A 128 -22.12 11.33 -3.13
C ALA A 128 -21.40 12.49 -3.85
N MET A 129 -20.35 13.05 -3.23
CA MET A 129 -19.48 14.06 -3.83
C MET A 129 -18.37 13.49 -4.73
N GLY A 130 -18.36 12.17 -4.97
CA GLY A 130 -17.46 11.53 -5.94
C GLY A 130 -16.19 10.90 -5.36
N LEU A 131 -16.08 10.77 -4.03
CA LEU A 131 -15.08 9.90 -3.41
C LEU A 131 -15.38 8.43 -3.79
N SER A 132 -14.39 7.67 -4.24
CA SER A 132 -14.56 6.28 -4.68
C SER A 132 -13.78 5.25 -3.86
N LEU A 133 -12.71 5.66 -3.17
CA LEU A 133 -11.88 4.76 -2.34
C LEU A 133 -11.35 5.45 -1.08
N VAL A 134 -11.37 4.74 0.04
CA VAL A 134 -10.77 5.19 1.31
C VAL A 134 -9.67 4.23 1.75
N GLU A 135 -8.45 4.74 1.89
CA GLU A 135 -7.28 4.00 2.40
C GLU A 135 -7.12 4.22 3.91
N LEU A 136 -7.47 3.23 4.71
CA LEU A 136 -7.32 3.27 6.16
C LEU A 136 -5.89 2.95 6.60
N GLY A 137 -5.29 3.90 7.30
CA GLY A 137 -4.00 3.73 7.95
C GLY A 137 -4.09 2.88 9.21
N ILE A 138 -4.46 1.60 9.11
CA ILE A 138 -4.67 0.69 10.26
C ILE A 138 -3.36 0.37 10.97
N GLN A 139 -2.32 0.09 10.18
CA GLN A 139 -0.97 -0.32 10.59
C GLN A 139 -0.90 -1.74 11.17
N SER A 140 -1.78 -2.09 12.11
CA SER A 140 -1.96 -3.45 12.65
C SER A 140 -3.36 -3.60 13.27
N PHE A 141 -3.86 -4.84 13.36
CA PHE A 141 -5.04 -5.20 14.15
C PHE A 141 -4.66 -5.84 15.49
N ALA A 142 -3.37 -5.90 15.85
CA ALA A 142 -2.92 -6.32 17.17
C ALA A 142 -2.91 -5.12 18.15
N ASP A 143 -3.69 -5.23 19.23
CA ASP A 143 -3.85 -4.14 20.20
C ASP A 143 -2.53 -3.77 20.88
N GLU A 144 -1.67 -4.76 21.16
CA GLU A 144 -0.34 -4.50 21.73
C GLU A 144 0.52 -3.64 20.80
N ALA A 145 0.41 -3.83 19.48
CA ALA A 145 1.13 -3.03 18.50
C ALA A 145 0.54 -1.62 18.36
N LEU A 146 -0.79 -1.51 18.37
CA LEU A 146 -1.51 -0.24 18.31
C LEU A 146 -1.17 0.65 19.53
N ASP A 147 -1.18 0.07 20.73
CA ASP A 147 -0.85 0.73 21.99
C ASP A 147 0.61 1.13 22.06
N ALA A 148 1.52 0.19 21.76
CA ALA A 148 2.95 0.47 21.73
C ALA A 148 3.29 1.60 20.73
N CYS A 149 2.49 1.75 19.67
CA CYS A 149 2.64 2.77 18.66
C CYS A 149 1.87 4.07 18.93
N ARG A 150 1.12 4.15 20.03
CA ARG A 150 0.26 5.29 20.38
C ARG A 150 -0.69 5.66 19.25
N ARG A 151 -1.37 4.66 18.69
CA ARG A 151 -2.35 4.89 17.61
C ARG A 151 -3.59 5.62 18.12
N GLY A 152 -3.99 5.39 19.37
CA GLY A 152 -5.15 6.02 19.98
C GLY A 152 -6.49 5.39 19.58
N TYR A 153 -6.46 4.17 19.07
CA TYR A 153 -7.61 3.31 18.81
C TYR A 153 -7.17 1.84 18.93
N ASP A 154 -8.14 0.95 19.10
CA ASP A 154 -7.97 -0.49 19.17
C ASP A 154 -8.38 -1.19 17.86
N SER A 155 -8.18 -2.51 17.83
CA SER A 155 -8.52 -3.41 16.74
C SER A 155 -10.01 -3.36 16.39
N ALA A 156 -10.87 -3.32 17.41
CA ALA A 156 -12.33 -3.21 17.24
C ALA A 156 -12.71 -1.94 16.47
N THR A 157 -12.14 -0.80 16.83
CA THR A 157 -12.32 0.48 16.13
C THR A 157 -11.79 0.39 14.70
N ALA A 158 -10.63 -0.24 14.49
CA ALA A 158 -10.06 -0.43 13.15
C ALA A 158 -11.01 -1.21 12.23
N GLU A 159 -11.62 -2.28 12.74
CA GLU A 159 -12.58 -3.06 11.99
C GLU A 159 -13.90 -2.34 11.73
N VAL A 160 -14.40 -1.58 12.72
CA VAL A 160 -15.58 -0.72 12.54
C VAL A 160 -15.35 0.28 11.42
N GLY A 161 -14.16 0.91 11.38
CA GLY A 161 -13.78 1.80 10.27
C GLY A 161 -13.80 1.10 8.91
N CYS A 162 -13.24 -0.12 8.80
CA CYS A 162 -13.31 -0.91 7.57
C CYS A 162 -14.76 -1.20 7.13
N ARG A 163 -15.62 -1.60 8.08
CA ARG A 163 -17.03 -1.86 7.81
C ARG A 163 -17.80 -0.60 7.45
N ALA A 164 -17.45 0.55 8.03
CA ALA A 164 -18.07 1.83 7.68
C ALA A 164 -17.73 2.25 6.24
N VAL A 165 -16.47 2.10 5.80
CA VAL A 165 -16.05 2.38 4.42
C VAL A 165 -16.80 1.51 3.42
N THR A 166 -16.81 0.19 3.64
CA THR A 166 -17.50 -0.75 2.76
C THR A 166 -19.02 -0.59 2.82
N GLY A 167 -19.59 -0.32 3.99
CA GLY A 167 -21.02 -0.06 4.20
C GLY A 167 -21.51 1.23 3.54
N ALA A 168 -20.66 2.25 3.45
CA ALA A 168 -20.91 3.43 2.62
C ALA A 168 -20.80 3.13 1.11
N GLY A 169 -20.38 1.91 0.73
CA GLY A 169 -20.10 1.41 -0.62
C GLY A 169 -18.96 2.13 -1.33
N LEU A 170 -17.97 2.58 -0.55
CA LEU A 170 -16.65 2.99 -1.02
C LEU A 170 -15.74 1.75 -1.10
N ALA A 171 -14.79 1.77 -2.04
CA ALA A 171 -13.74 0.75 -2.04
C ALA A 171 -12.85 0.93 -0.79
N LEU A 172 -12.51 -0.19 -0.14
CA LEU A 172 -11.63 -0.20 1.03
C LEU A 172 -10.17 -0.42 0.60
N GLY A 173 -9.30 0.48 1.02
CA GLY A 173 -7.86 0.27 1.05
C GLY A 173 -7.36 0.10 2.48
N VAL A 174 -6.39 -0.79 2.70
CA VAL A 174 -5.77 -0.98 4.02
C VAL A 174 -4.26 -0.80 3.94
N GLN A 175 -3.70 0.04 4.80
CA GLN A 175 -2.25 0.14 5.02
C GLN A 175 -1.86 -0.64 6.27
N LEU A 176 -0.95 -1.59 6.11
CA LEU A 176 -0.31 -2.36 7.19
C LEU A 176 1.18 -2.00 7.31
N MET A 177 1.71 -2.12 8.53
CA MET A 177 3.11 -1.88 8.83
C MET A 177 3.72 -3.09 9.56
N PRO A 178 4.37 -4.03 8.84
CA PRO A 178 5.07 -5.12 9.49
C PRO A 178 6.26 -4.62 10.33
N GLY A 179 6.48 -5.27 11.48
CA GLY A 179 7.62 -5.01 12.35
C GLY A 179 7.49 -3.79 13.25
N LEU A 180 6.27 -3.33 13.54
CA LEU A 180 6.02 -2.33 14.59
C LEU A 180 6.46 -2.84 15.98
N PRO A 181 6.77 -1.94 16.93
CA PRO A 181 6.80 -2.28 18.35
C PRO A 181 5.54 -3.02 18.78
N GLY A 182 5.66 -4.08 19.58
CA GLY A 182 4.53 -4.92 20.00
C GLY A 182 4.03 -5.91 18.95
N GLY A 183 4.46 -5.79 17.68
CA GLY A 183 4.12 -6.71 16.60
C GLY A 183 5.23 -7.71 16.28
N ASP A 184 4.82 -8.87 15.77
CA ASP A 184 5.68 -9.96 15.34
C ASP A 184 5.24 -10.52 13.98
N LEU A 185 5.81 -11.67 13.57
CA LEU A 185 5.45 -12.26 12.28
C LEU A 185 4.03 -12.84 12.30
N ALA A 186 3.61 -13.44 13.42
CA ALA A 186 2.31 -14.09 13.53
C ALA A 186 1.18 -13.06 13.49
N SER A 187 1.27 -12.01 14.29
CA SER A 187 0.35 -10.87 14.29
C SER A 187 0.29 -10.19 12.92
N PHE A 188 1.43 -9.94 12.26
CA PHE A 188 1.42 -9.36 10.92
C PHE A 188 0.70 -10.25 9.88
N LEU A 189 0.89 -11.57 9.93
CA LEU A 189 0.18 -12.47 9.03
C LEU A 189 -1.31 -12.55 9.37
N ALA A 190 -1.68 -12.45 10.65
CA ALA A 190 -3.08 -12.32 11.06
C ALA A 190 -3.69 -10.99 10.57
N ASP A 191 -2.96 -9.88 10.59
CA ASP A 191 -3.40 -8.59 10.06
C ASP A 191 -3.69 -8.68 8.56
N VAL A 192 -2.87 -9.44 7.82
CA VAL A 192 -3.06 -9.70 6.38
C VAL A 192 -4.33 -10.51 6.14
N ASP A 193 -4.53 -11.59 6.90
CA ASP A 193 -5.72 -12.43 6.78
C ASP A 193 -6.98 -11.64 7.16
N ARG A 194 -6.89 -10.76 8.16
CA ARG A 194 -7.99 -9.86 8.55
C ARG A 194 -8.30 -8.84 7.47
N THR A 195 -7.27 -8.23 6.87
CA THR A 195 -7.40 -7.31 5.74
C THR A 195 -8.15 -7.94 4.56
N ALA A 196 -7.78 -9.18 4.22
CA ALA A 196 -8.48 -9.96 3.19
C ALA A 196 -9.94 -10.23 3.57
N THR A 197 -10.18 -10.68 4.80
CA THR A 197 -11.53 -11.00 5.31
C THR A 197 -12.46 -9.78 5.34
N LEU A 198 -11.91 -8.59 5.59
CA LEU A 198 -12.67 -7.33 5.59
C LEU A 198 -12.95 -6.79 4.17
N GLY A 199 -12.57 -7.52 3.12
CA GLY A 199 -12.90 -7.17 1.73
C GLY A 199 -12.10 -5.98 1.20
N ALA A 200 -10.86 -5.79 1.67
CA ALA A 200 -10.00 -4.75 1.14
C ALA A 200 -9.75 -4.95 -0.38
N ALA A 201 -10.09 -3.96 -1.18
CA ALA A 201 -9.81 -3.96 -2.62
C ALA A 201 -8.32 -3.73 -2.90
N VAL A 202 -7.68 -2.89 -2.08
CA VAL A 202 -6.25 -2.59 -2.20
C VAL A 202 -5.54 -2.63 -0.85
N ALA A 203 -4.25 -2.94 -0.87
CA ALA A 203 -3.40 -2.91 0.32
C ALA A 203 -2.06 -2.21 0.07
N ARG A 204 -1.52 -1.63 1.15
CA ARG A 204 -0.15 -1.12 1.22
C ARG A 204 0.59 -1.81 2.36
N LEU A 205 1.82 -2.25 2.10
CA LEU A 205 2.69 -2.81 3.14
C LEU A 205 3.91 -1.92 3.29
N HIS A 206 4.04 -1.27 4.45
CA HIS A 206 5.16 -0.38 4.77
C HIS A 206 5.91 -0.94 5.98
N PRO A 207 6.93 -1.79 5.78
CA PRO A 207 7.77 -2.26 6.88
C PRO A 207 8.27 -1.11 7.75
N CYS A 208 8.23 -1.30 9.07
CA CYS A 208 8.56 -0.25 10.02
C CYS A 208 10.03 0.16 9.89
N LEU A 209 10.27 1.44 9.58
CA LEU A 209 11.58 2.06 9.58
C LEU A 209 11.75 2.91 10.83
N VAL A 210 12.97 2.98 11.33
CA VAL A 210 13.36 3.94 12.35
C VAL A 210 13.73 5.23 11.63
N LEU A 211 12.88 6.24 11.73
CA LEU A 211 13.13 7.57 11.16
C LEU A 211 13.66 8.51 12.24
N ALA A 212 14.60 9.38 11.87
CA ALA A 212 15.08 10.49 12.69
C ALA A 212 13.90 11.31 13.23
N ASN A 213 14.09 11.95 14.38
CA ASN A 213 13.08 12.84 14.99
C ASN A 213 11.75 12.15 15.36
N THR A 214 11.76 10.84 15.56
CA THR A 214 10.59 10.10 16.04
C THR A 214 10.85 9.48 17.42
N PRO A 215 9.80 9.27 18.25
CA PRO A 215 9.94 8.51 19.49
C PRO A 215 10.52 7.10 19.28
N LEU A 216 10.26 6.48 18.12
CA LEU A 216 10.83 5.19 17.76
C LEU A 216 12.35 5.23 17.60
N ALA A 217 12.93 6.34 17.11
CA ALA A 217 14.39 6.51 17.08
C ALA A 217 15.01 6.58 18.48
N GLN A 218 14.32 7.18 19.43
CA GLN A 218 14.77 7.20 20.83
C GLN A 218 14.75 5.78 21.43
N ARG A 219 13.68 5.01 21.17
CA ARG A 219 13.59 3.60 21.59
C ARG A 219 14.68 2.73 20.96
N PHE A 220 14.98 2.95 19.68
CA PHE A 220 16.07 2.27 18.97
C PHE A 220 17.44 2.58 19.59
N ALA A 221 17.73 3.87 19.84
CA ALA A 221 18.98 4.29 20.48
C ALA A 221 19.15 3.71 21.89
N ALA A 222 18.05 3.59 22.64
CA ALA A 222 18.02 2.97 23.96
C ALA A 222 18.05 1.42 23.92
N GLY A 223 18.01 0.80 22.74
CA GLY A 223 17.99 -0.67 22.59
C GLY A 223 16.66 -1.35 22.94
N THR A 224 15.62 -0.58 23.25
CA THR A 224 14.27 -1.09 23.63
C THR A 224 13.39 -1.41 22.43
N TYR A 225 13.83 -1.08 21.22
CA TYR A 225 13.22 -1.50 19.96
C TYR A 225 14.29 -1.91 18.95
N ARG A 226 14.05 -3.01 18.23
CA ARG A 226 14.89 -3.43 17.10
C ARG A 226 14.00 -3.65 15.87
N PRO A 227 14.24 -2.93 14.77
CA PRO A 227 13.48 -3.14 13.55
C PRO A 227 13.83 -4.50 12.94
N TRP A 228 12.93 -5.02 12.10
CA TRP A 228 13.21 -6.24 11.35
C TRP A 228 14.41 -6.06 10.41
N SER A 229 15.13 -7.16 10.16
CA SER A 229 16.12 -7.20 9.09
C SER A 229 15.42 -7.10 7.73
N LEU A 230 16.17 -6.65 6.72
CA LEU A 230 15.69 -6.60 5.34
C LEU A 230 15.18 -7.97 4.87
N ASP A 231 15.92 -9.05 5.15
CA ASP A 231 15.54 -10.40 4.74
C ASP A 231 14.25 -10.88 5.41
N LYS A 232 14.09 -10.62 6.72
CA LYS A 232 12.84 -10.95 7.43
C LYS A 232 11.66 -10.22 6.80
N ALA A 233 11.80 -8.91 6.53
CA ALA A 233 10.75 -8.12 5.91
C ALA A 233 10.43 -8.57 4.47
N LEU A 234 11.43 -8.94 3.68
CA LEU A 234 11.23 -9.43 2.31
C LEU A 234 10.47 -10.77 2.30
N VAL A 235 10.78 -11.68 3.21
CA VAL A 235 10.08 -12.96 3.35
C VAL A 235 8.65 -12.72 3.83
N ALA A 236 8.47 -11.99 4.94
CA ALA A 236 7.16 -11.72 5.51
C ALA A 236 6.22 -11.01 4.53
N CYS A 237 6.70 -9.94 3.88
CA CYS A 237 5.90 -9.25 2.87
C CYS A 237 5.66 -10.11 1.62
N GLY A 238 6.57 -11.01 1.25
CA GLY A 238 6.36 -11.97 0.16
C GLY A 238 5.17 -12.90 0.46
N MET A 239 5.12 -13.43 1.67
CA MET A 239 3.98 -14.23 2.16
C MET A 239 2.69 -13.40 2.17
N ALA A 240 2.75 -12.17 2.70
CA ALA A 240 1.60 -11.29 2.77
C ALA A 240 1.02 -10.96 1.39
N VAL A 241 1.87 -10.58 0.44
CA VAL A 241 1.45 -10.28 -0.95
C VAL A 241 0.81 -11.50 -1.60
N GLN A 242 1.38 -12.68 -1.40
CA GLN A 242 0.84 -13.91 -1.97
C GLN A 242 -0.57 -14.22 -1.42
N ARG A 243 -0.79 -14.06 -0.11
CA ARG A 243 -2.12 -14.23 0.52
C ARG A 243 -3.13 -13.19 0.05
N LEU A 244 -2.73 -11.92 -0.01
CA LEU A 244 -3.59 -10.82 -0.48
C LEU A 244 -4.01 -11.02 -1.94
N TRP A 245 -3.09 -11.44 -2.80
CA TRP A 245 -3.41 -11.76 -4.19
C TRP A 245 -4.38 -12.93 -4.32
N GLN A 246 -4.21 -13.99 -3.52
CA GLN A 246 -5.17 -15.11 -3.49
C GLN A 246 -6.57 -14.68 -3.04
N ALA A 247 -6.65 -13.70 -2.14
CA ALA A 247 -7.92 -13.13 -1.67
C ALA A 247 -8.52 -12.07 -2.62
N GLY A 248 -7.86 -11.75 -3.75
CA GLY A 248 -8.33 -10.72 -4.68
C GLY A 248 -7.99 -9.29 -4.28
N THR A 249 -7.16 -9.08 -3.25
CA THR A 249 -6.69 -7.74 -2.83
C THR A 249 -5.42 -7.34 -3.59
N ALA A 250 -5.47 -6.19 -4.27
CA ALA A 250 -4.32 -5.68 -5.00
C ALA A 250 -3.33 -4.96 -4.08
N VAL A 251 -2.05 -5.36 -4.10
CA VAL A 251 -1.01 -4.65 -3.35
C VAL A 251 -0.43 -3.52 -4.19
N ILE A 252 -0.88 -2.30 -3.92
CA ILE A 252 -0.58 -1.10 -4.72
C ILE A 252 0.70 -0.39 -4.28
N ARG A 253 1.20 -0.67 -3.06
CA ARG A 253 2.44 -0.10 -2.55
C ARG A 253 3.18 -1.05 -1.61
N LEU A 254 4.49 -1.13 -1.81
CA LEU A 254 5.42 -1.90 -0.99
C LEU A 254 6.61 -1.02 -0.62
N GLY A 255 6.75 -0.73 0.67
CA GLY A 255 7.73 0.24 1.19
C GLY A 255 7.36 1.70 0.90
N LEU A 256 8.05 2.60 1.60
CA LEU A 256 7.87 4.05 1.48
C LEU A 256 8.50 4.60 0.19
N SER A 257 8.06 5.78 -0.25
CA SER A 257 8.68 6.49 -1.39
C SER A 257 10.10 6.93 -1.06
N PRO A 258 11.07 6.73 -1.97
CA PRO A 258 12.46 7.10 -1.74
C PRO A 258 12.66 8.62 -1.90
N GLU A 259 11.85 9.43 -1.20
CA GLU A 259 12.03 10.88 -1.14
C GLU A 259 13.38 11.20 -0.50
N PRO A 260 14.17 12.15 -1.02
CA PRO A 260 15.49 12.47 -0.47
C PRO A 260 15.45 12.77 1.05
N SER A 261 14.40 13.48 1.48
CA SER A 261 14.12 13.78 2.90
C SER A 261 13.89 12.52 3.73
N LEU A 262 13.21 11.51 3.18
CA LEU A 262 13.00 10.24 3.85
C LEU A 262 14.33 9.50 3.98
N LEU A 263 15.08 9.40 2.89
CA LEU A 263 16.36 8.67 2.88
C LEU A 263 17.34 9.26 3.89
N ALA A 264 17.39 10.59 3.99
CA ALA A 264 18.19 11.28 5.01
C ALA A 264 17.71 11.00 6.45
N ALA A 265 16.41 10.76 6.63
CA ALA A 265 15.82 10.47 7.93
C ALA A 265 15.96 8.99 8.35
N VAL A 266 16.13 8.03 7.44
CA VAL A 266 16.24 6.60 7.81
C VAL A 266 17.48 6.37 8.67
N LYS A 267 17.28 5.87 9.90
CA LYS A 267 18.35 5.47 10.84
C LYS A 267 18.54 3.96 10.91
N ALA A 268 17.45 3.19 10.77
CA ALA A 268 17.51 1.74 10.77
C ALA A 268 16.23 1.12 10.16
N GLY A 269 16.28 -0.17 9.87
CA GLY A 269 15.15 -0.97 9.40
C GLY A 269 15.26 -1.42 7.94
N PRO A 270 14.26 -2.16 7.45
CA PRO A 270 14.34 -2.90 6.19
C PRO A 270 14.05 -2.01 4.97
N TRP A 271 14.89 -1.01 4.72
CA TRP A 271 14.81 -0.18 3.51
C TRP A 271 15.66 -0.76 2.37
N HIS A 272 15.13 -0.70 1.14
CA HIS A 272 15.85 -1.04 -0.08
C HIS A 272 15.16 -0.37 -1.28
N PRO A 273 15.90 0.17 -2.28
CA PRO A 273 15.28 0.87 -3.42
C PRO A 273 14.37 -0.04 -4.26
N ALA A 274 14.76 -1.32 -4.40
CA ALA A 274 13.95 -2.34 -5.07
C ALA A 274 13.08 -3.20 -4.13
N PHE A 275 12.77 -2.74 -2.91
CA PHE A 275 12.02 -3.54 -1.93
C PHE A 275 10.74 -4.16 -2.53
N GLY A 276 9.94 -3.34 -3.22
CA GLY A 276 8.70 -3.80 -3.84
C GLY A 276 8.90 -4.89 -4.89
N GLN A 277 9.88 -4.73 -5.80
CA GLN A 277 10.19 -5.76 -6.80
C GLN A 277 10.64 -7.07 -6.13
N ARG A 278 11.52 -6.97 -5.13
CA ARG A 278 12.05 -8.12 -4.38
C ARG A 278 10.96 -8.89 -3.64
N VAL A 279 9.99 -8.19 -3.07
CA VAL A 279 8.81 -8.80 -2.44
C VAL A 279 7.91 -9.48 -3.48
N LYS A 280 7.55 -8.78 -4.57
CA LYS A 280 6.70 -9.35 -5.62
C LYS A 280 7.32 -10.59 -6.25
N SER A 281 8.63 -10.59 -6.46
CA SER A 281 9.36 -11.75 -7.00
C SER A 281 9.28 -12.96 -6.07
N ARG A 282 9.34 -12.75 -4.74
CA ARG A 282 9.15 -13.82 -3.75
C ARG A 282 7.71 -14.34 -3.74
N ALA A 283 6.73 -13.44 -3.81
CA ALA A 283 5.31 -13.83 -3.88
C ALA A 283 5.01 -14.63 -5.16
N LEU A 284 5.56 -14.19 -6.30
CA LEU A 284 5.40 -14.89 -7.58
C LEU A 284 6.10 -16.25 -7.57
N LEU A 285 7.30 -16.35 -7.00
CA LEU A 285 7.97 -17.63 -6.79
C LEU A 285 7.11 -18.59 -5.96
N MET A 286 6.50 -18.12 -4.86
CA MET A 286 5.59 -18.93 -4.04
C MET A 286 4.38 -19.40 -4.85
N HIS A 287 3.79 -18.51 -5.66
CA HIS A 287 2.68 -18.85 -6.54
C HIS A 287 3.05 -19.92 -7.57
N VAL A 288 4.18 -19.75 -8.27
CA VAL A 288 4.70 -20.74 -9.24
C VAL A 288 5.00 -22.07 -8.55
N THR A 289 5.60 -22.04 -7.37
CA THR A 289 5.91 -23.24 -6.58
C THR A 289 4.63 -24.01 -6.25
N ALA A 290 3.58 -23.32 -5.80
CA ALA A 290 2.29 -23.96 -5.51
C ALA A 290 1.69 -24.62 -6.77
N ARG A 291 1.66 -23.91 -7.91
CA ARG A 291 1.18 -24.47 -9.19
C ARG A 291 2.02 -25.65 -9.66
N HIS A 292 3.34 -25.62 -9.45
CA HIS A 292 4.24 -26.71 -9.79
C HIS A 292 3.97 -27.97 -8.96
N LEU A 293 3.74 -27.80 -7.66
CA LEU A 293 3.38 -28.90 -6.77
C LEU A 293 1.98 -29.46 -7.08
N GLU A 294 1.00 -28.62 -7.45
CA GLU A 294 -0.32 -29.06 -7.93
C GLU A 294 -0.23 -29.98 -9.16
N LEU A 295 0.78 -29.78 -10.02
CA LEU A 295 1.04 -30.66 -11.16
C LEU A 295 1.86 -31.92 -10.79
N GLY A 296 2.31 -32.06 -9.54
CA GLY A 296 3.10 -33.20 -9.07
C GLY A 296 4.61 -32.96 -9.02
N GLY A 297 5.07 -31.74 -9.36
CA GLY A 297 6.48 -31.36 -9.31
C GLY A 297 7.38 -32.08 -10.34
N GLY A 298 8.69 -31.85 -10.25
CA GLY A 298 9.68 -32.45 -11.16
C GLY A 298 10.08 -31.56 -12.35
N PRO A 299 10.94 -32.07 -13.26
CA PRO A 299 11.50 -31.28 -14.36
C PRO A 299 10.43 -30.74 -15.30
N GLY A 300 10.58 -29.47 -15.68
CA GLY A 300 9.58 -28.79 -16.49
C GLY A 300 10.06 -27.49 -17.10
N GLU A 301 9.12 -26.75 -17.69
CA GLU A 301 9.33 -25.42 -18.21
C GLU A 301 8.25 -24.45 -17.75
N LEU A 302 8.64 -23.21 -17.48
CA LEU A 302 7.74 -22.09 -17.23
C LEU A 302 7.90 -21.07 -18.35
N LEU A 303 6.88 -20.93 -19.18
CA LEU A 303 6.78 -19.86 -20.17
C LEU A 303 6.19 -18.62 -19.50
N VAL A 304 6.94 -17.53 -19.57
CA VAL A 304 6.70 -16.28 -18.84
C VAL A 304 6.39 -15.17 -19.85
N PRO A 305 5.29 -14.41 -19.67
CA PRO A 305 5.06 -13.19 -20.42
C PRO A 305 6.25 -12.24 -20.30
N ARG A 306 6.75 -11.70 -21.42
CA ARG A 306 7.93 -10.82 -21.43
C ARG A 306 7.88 -9.70 -20.38
N ARG A 307 6.71 -9.11 -20.16
CA ARG A 307 6.47 -8.04 -19.17
C ARG A 307 6.70 -8.46 -17.71
N HIS A 308 6.63 -9.75 -17.38
CA HIS A 308 6.79 -10.26 -16.02
C HIS A 308 8.16 -10.96 -15.79
N LEU A 309 9.04 -10.99 -16.79
CA LEU A 309 10.34 -11.66 -16.68
C LEU A 309 11.20 -11.09 -15.53
N SER A 310 11.17 -9.78 -15.34
CA SER A 310 11.91 -9.12 -14.25
C SER A 310 11.39 -9.47 -12.86
N GLU A 311 10.10 -9.80 -12.73
CA GLU A 311 9.51 -10.30 -11.47
C GLU A 311 9.81 -11.78 -11.25
N ILE A 312 9.96 -12.58 -12.31
CA ILE A 312 10.37 -13.99 -12.20
C ILE A 312 11.83 -14.14 -11.78
N TYR A 313 12.73 -13.32 -12.31
CA TYR A 313 14.14 -13.37 -11.88
C TYR A 313 14.38 -12.57 -10.61
N GLY A 314 13.65 -11.48 -10.41
CA GLY A 314 13.81 -10.57 -9.30
C GLY A 314 15.07 -9.72 -9.37
N TRP A 315 15.27 -8.89 -8.34
CA TRP A 315 16.41 -7.97 -8.26
C TRP A 315 17.73 -8.73 -8.34
N LYS A 316 18.59 -8.37 -9.29
CA LYS A 316 19.86 -9.06 -9.56
C LYS A 316 19.70 -10.59 -9.69
N SER A 317 18.59 -11.05 -10.24
CA SER A 317 18.28 -12.48 -10.44
C SER A 317 18.23 -13.31 -9.15
N GLU A 318 17.95 -12.71 -7.99
CA GLU A 318 18.00 -13.40 -6.68
C GLU A 318 17.04 -14.60 -6.55
N THR A 319 15.99 -14.68 -7.38
CA THR A 319 15.03 -15.81 -7.38
C THR A 319 15.27 -16.82 -8.50
N ARG A 320 16.19 -16.55 -9.44
CA ARG A 320 16.47 -17.43 -10.58
C ARG A 320 16.88 -18.84 -10.13
N GLN A 321 17.87 -18.93 -9.24
CA GLN A 321 18.35 -20.22 -8.71
C GLN A 321 17.24 -21.02 -8.01
N ARG A 322 16.22 -20.34 -7.44
CA ARG A 322 15.11 -21.02 -6.78
C ARG A 322 14.19 -21.69 -7.79
N HIS A 323 13.92 -21.06 -8.93
CA HIS A 323 13.19 -21.69 -10.03
C HIS A 323 13.98 -22.86 -10.63
N GLU A 324 15.29 -22.72 -10.81
CA GLU A 324 16.16 -23.79 -11.30
C GLU A 324 16.16 -25.01 -10.35
N ARG A 325 16.16 -24.79 -9.03
CA ARG A 325 16.05 -25.86 -8.02
C ARG A 325 14.69 -26.58 -8.03
N LEU A 326 13.62 -25.95 -8.54
CA LEU A 326 12.35 -26.63 -8.81
C LEU A 326 12.41 -27.52 -10.07
N GLY A 327 13.53 -27.51 -10.81
CA GLY A 327 13.66 -28.20 -12.09
C GLY A 327 13.00 -27.47 -13.26
N LEU A 328 12.73 -26.16 -13.11
CA LEU A 328 12.04 -25.36 -14.13
C LEU A 328 13.02 -24.62 -15.02
N CYS A 329 12.91 -24.86 -16.33
CA CYS A 329 13.53 -24.02 -17.36
C CYS A 329 12.62 -22.82 -17.66
N ILE A 330 13.13 -21.60 -17.47
CA ILE A 330 12.38 -20.37 -17.75
C ILE A 330 12.52 -20.02 -19.25
N ARG A 331 11.38 -19.89 -19.93
CA ARG A 331 11.30 -19.40 -21.32
C ARG A 331 10.39 -18.18 -21.37
N VAL A 332 10.59 -17.31 -22.37
CA VAL A 332 9.77 -16.12 -22.58
C VAL A 332 8.85 -16.34 -23.77
N HIS A 333 7.63 -15.82 -23.69
CA HIS A 333 6.70 -15.73 -24.82
C HIS A 333 5.93 -14.40 -24.78
N ASP A 334 5.19 -14.13 -25.85
CA ASP A 334 4.49 -12.85 -26.06
C ASP A 334 3.03 -12.85 -25.60
N GLU A 335 2.55 -13.98 -25.09
CA GLU A 335 1.21 -14.10 -24.51
C GLU A 335 1.08 -13.38 -23.16
N SER A 336 -0.16 -13.13 -22.74
CA SER A 336 -0.49 -12.43 -21.50
C SER A 336 -0.53 -13.32 -20.24
N PHE A 337 -0.35 -14.62 -20.38
CA PHE A 337 -0.48 -15.62 -19.32
C PHE A 337 0.81 -16.42 -19.10
N PHE A 338 0.95 -17.02 -17.93
CA PHE A 338 2.00 -18.00 -17.64
C PHE A 338 1.55 -19.38 -18.08
N LEU A 339 2.47 -20.17 -18.64
CA LEU A 339 2.25 -21.58 -18.96
C LEU A 339 3.33 -22.43 -18.28
N LEU A 340 2.90 -23.28 -17.36
CA LEU A 340 3.76 -24.22 -16.65
C LEU A 340 3.53 -25.62 -17.20
N ARG A 341 4.60 -26.30 -17.59
CA ARG A 341 4.59 -27.68 -18.10
C ARG A 341 5.53 -28.54 -17.28
N VAL A 342 5.06 -29.69 -16.83
CA VAL A 342 5.80 -30.64 -16.00
C VAL A 342 5.72 -32.01 -16.65
N ARG A 343 6.86 -32.72 -16.70
CA ARG A 343 6.95 -34.00 -17.42
C ARG A 343 6.10 -35.09 -16.78
#